data_AF-A0A975WU02-F1
#
_entry.id   AF-A0A975WU02-F1
#
_cell.length_a   1.000
_cell.length_b   1.000
_cell.length_c   1.000
_cell.angle_alpha   90.00
_cell.angle_beta   90.00
_cell.angle_gamma   90.00
#
_symmetry.space_group_name_H-M   'P 1'
#
loop_
_entity.id
_entity.type
_entity.pdbx_description
1 polymer ?
#
loop_
_entity_poly.entity_id
_entity_poly.type
_entity_poly.pdbx_seq_one_letter_code
_entity_poly.pdbx_strand_id
1 'polypeptide(L)'
;MIQLTPNDLPVGHPLPWSLLDGDGNLVLGSGNIIPDARDLALVFRHGTVCRDDAGDEAADEPRPASGPLGLQVGTLLHIKLDGGAARPAASRLIGFIEQGLFVTWPQLGGRDLPLQAGDGVVLRGFSGHAIHSFTSTITAVCRSPFRYLVLSAPVQQHATPVRKAARVPTRLAAYLTEPADDDAIDRSAARLALLSDLSTGGALVQTTSPAPAPGSRVRLRFNLRTASLDSEVVIDGWVRVAPAGAAGDDADFPAFGVAFDVLAERELTLLQCYIYEQLLSSTRMPVQPAAVAAV
;
A
#
# COMPACT_ATOMS: atom_id res chain seq x y z
N MET A 1 -33.47 6.46 0.94
CA MET A 1 -33.33 5.09 0.40
C MET A 1 -34.44 4.80 -0.60
N ILE A 2 -34.08 4.45 -1.84
CA ILE A 2 -35.00 4.04 -2.91
C ILE A 2 -34.97 2.53 -3.02
N GLN A 3 -36.13 1.88 -2.91
CA GLN A 3 -36.25 0.43 -3.12
C GLN A 3 -36.11 0.09 -4.62
N LEU A 4 -35.42 -1.00 -4.92
CA LEU A 4 -35.07 -1.41 -6.27
C LEU A 4 -35.80 -2.68 -6.67
N THR A 5 -35.88 -2.90 -7.97
CA THR A 5 -36.34 -4.14 -8.59
C THR A 5 -35.20 -4.78 -9.38
N PRO A 6 -35.28 -6.08 -9.71
CA PRO A 6 -34.25 -6.76 -10.50
C PRO A 6 -33.94 -6.08 -11.84
N ASN A 7 -34.91 -5.37 -12.44
CA ASN A 7 -34.72 -4.65 -13.70
C ASN A 7 -33.88 -3.37 -13.56
N ASP A 8 -33.66 -2.90 -12.34
CA ASP A 8 -32.88 -1.69 -12.05
C ASP A 8 -31.38 -1.98 -11.92
N LEU A 9 -30.96 -3.27 -11.95
CA LEU A 9 -29.56 -3.68 -11.79
C LEU A 9 -28.91 -4.12 -13.12
N PRO A 10 -27.72 -3.60 -13.45
CA PRO A 10 -27.03 -3.96 -14.68
C PRO A 10 -26.27 -5.30 -14.56
N VAL A 11 -26.88 -6.39 -15.04
CA VAL A 11 -26.22 -7.71 -15.09
C VAL A 11 -25.05 -7.69 -16.07
N GLY A 12 -23.91 -8.25 -15.66
CA GLY A 12 -22.68 -8.31 -16.45
C GLY A 12 -21.86 -7.03 -16.49
N HIS A 13 -22.31 -5.96 -15.82
CA HIS A 13 -21.62 -4.68 -15.75
C HIS A 13 -21.40 -4.24 -14.29
N PRO A 14 -20.40 -3.37 -14.03
CA PRO A 14 -20.16 -2.82 -12.70
C PRO A 14 -21.38 -2.05 -12.17
N LEU A 15 -21.71 -2.25 -10.90
CA LEU A 15 -22.80 -1.56 -10.24
C LEU A 15 -22.48 -0.06 -10.10
N PRO A 16 -23.40 0.83 -10.49
CA PRO A 16 -23.19 2.28 -10.39
C PRO A 16 -23.20 2.78 -8.94
N TRP A 17 -23.88 2.09 -8.03
CA TRP A 17 -24.02 2.44 -6.62
C TRP A 17 -24.10 1.17 -5.76
N SER A 18 -23.86 1.31 -4.46
CA SER A 18 -23.90 0.21 -3.50
C SER A 18 -25.34 -0.27 -3.25
N LEU A 19 -25.54 -1.58 -3.25
CA LEU A 19 -26.81 -2.22 -2.87
C LEU A 19 -26.87 -2.34 -1.36
N LEU A 20 -27.97 -1.90 -0.76
CA LEU A 20 -28.25 -1.99 0.67
C LEU A 20 -29.47 -2.90 0.91
N ASP A 21 -29.61 -3.45 2.12
CA ASP A 21 -30.83 -4.11 2.54
C ASP A 21 -31.89 -3.10 3.07
N GLY A 22 -33.03 -3.59 3.55
CA GLY A 22 -34.09 -2.75 4.12
C GLY A 22 -33.70 -2.02 5.41
N ASP A 23 -32.64 -2.48 6.09
CA ASP A 23 -32.11 -1.90 7.34
C ASP A 23 -30.91 -0.97 7.09
N GLY A 24 -30.48 -0.84 5.83
CA GLY A 24 -29.36 0.01 5.42
C GLY A 24 -27.98 -0.65 5.46
N ASN A 25 -27.90 -1.97 5.68
CA ASN A 25 -26.62 -2.69 5.64
C ASN A 25 -26.19 -2.98 4.21
N LEU A 26 -24.87 -3.01 3.98
CA LEU A 26 -24.31 -3.27 2.66
C LEU A 26 -24.54 -4.72 2.21
N VAL A 27 -25.21 -4.90 1.08
CA VAL A 27 -25.41 -6.19 0.39
C VAL A 27 -24.32 -6.39 -0.67
N LEU A 28 -24.02 -5.35 -1.46
CA LEU A 28 -23.00 -5.42 -2.51
C LEU A 28 -22.47 -4.01 -2.83
N GLY A 29 -21.15 -3.80 -2.73
CA GLY A 29 -20.53 -2.49 -2.98
C GLY A 29 -20.60 -2.04 -4.44
N SER A 30 -20.60 -0.74 -4.67
CA SER A 30 -20.45 -0.15 -6.01
C SER A 30 -19.20 -0.68 -6.72
N GLY A 31 -19.25 -0.78 -8.05
CA GLY A 31 -18.17 -1.31 -8.88
C GLY A 31 -18.09 -2.84 -8.94
N ASN A 32 -18.77 -3.57 -8.06
CA ASN A 32 -18.91 -5.03 -8.19
C ASN A 32 -19.84 -5.39 -9.34
N ILE A 33 -19.67 -6.58 -9.90
CA ILE A 33 -20.42 -7.06 -11.07
C ILE A 33 -21.33 -8.21 -10.62
N ILE A 34 -22.61 -8.15 -10.97
CA ILE A 34 -23.52 -9.30 -10.86
C ILE A 34 -23.40 -10.11 -12.16
N PRO A 35 -22.78 -11.29 -12.16
CA PRO A 35 -22.40 -11.98 -13.39
C PRO A 35 -23.58 -12.45 -14.25
N ASP A 36 -24.62 -13.01 -13.63
CA ASP A 36 -25.76 -13.57 -14.35
C ASP A 36 -27.11 -13.38 -13.62
N ALA A 37 -28.19 -13.83 -14.27
CA ALA A 37 -29.56 -13.70 -13.77
C ALA A 37 -29.86 -14.58 -12.54
N ARG A 38 -29.09 -15.65 -12.30
CA ARG A 38 -29.24 -16.49 -11.08
C ARG A 38 -28.62 -15.79 -9.88
N ASP A 39 -27.47 -15.14 -10.08
CA ASP A 39 -26.83 -14.32 -9.05
C ASP A 39 -27.70 -13.10 -8.71
N LEU A 40 -28.31 -12.47 -9.72
CA LEU A 40 -29.30 -11.41 -9.51
C LEU A 40 -30.48 -11.92 -8.67
N ALA A 41 -31.03 -13.10 -8.97
CA ALA A 41 -32.13 -13.67 -8.20
C ALA A 41 -31.72 -13.99 -6.75
N LEU A 42 -30.45 -14.31 -6.49
CA LEU A 42 -29.92 -14.53 -5.14
C LEU A 42 -29.89 -13.22 -4.34
N VAL A 43 -29.48 -12.11 -4.95
CA VAL A 43 -29.41 -10.79 -4.31
C VAL A 43 -30.78 -10.34 -3.78
N PHE A 44 -31.88 -10.67 -4.48
CA PHE A 44 -33.25 -10.34 -4.06
C PHE A 44 -33.94 -11.45 -3.25
N ARG A 45 -33.28 -12.59 -2.99
CA ARG A 45 -33.93 -13.76 -2.36
C ARG A 45 -34.26 -13.55 -0.89
N HIS A 46 -33.47 -12.74 -0.18
CA HIS A 46 -33.50 -12.63 1.27
C HIS A 46 -34.05 -11.30 1.82
N GLY A 47 -34.58 -10.43 0.97
CA GLY A 47 -35.18 -9.18 1.44
C GLY A 47 -35.32 -8.12 0.36
N THR A 48 -35.71 -6.92 0.78
CA THR A 48 -35.74 -5.74 -0.08
C THR A 48 -34.33 -5.22 -0.31
N VAL A 49 -34.01 -4.91 -1.56
CA VAL A 49 -32.76 -4.26 -1.94
C VAL A 49 -33.04 -2.79 -2.20
N CYS A 50 -32.24 -1.93 -1.59
CA CYS A 50 -32.36 -0.49 -1.65
C CYS A 50 -31.08 0.14 -2.17
N ARG A 51 -31.18 1.35 -2.71
CA ARG A 51 -30.05 2.28 -2.87
C ARG A 51 -30.28 3.51 -2.03
N ASP A 52 -29.24 4.29 -1.79
CA ASP A 52 -29.44 5.59 -1.17
C ASP A 52 -30.13 6.58 -2.13
N ASP A 53 -30.93 7.50 -1.57
CA ASP A 53 -31.70 8.54 -2.31
C ASP A 53 -30.91 9.86 -2.43
N ALA A 54 -29.79 9.97 -1.72
CA ALA A 54 -28.80 11.00 -1.97
C ALA A 54 -28.09 10.66 -3.30
N GLY A 55 -28.31 11.48 -4.34
CA GLY A 55 -27.58 11.34 -5.60
C GLY A 55 -26.07 11.27 -5.35
N ASP A 56 -25.44 10.23 -5.92
CA ASP A 56 -24.02 9.87 -5.86
C ASP A 56 -23.13 10.80 -5.03
N GLU A 57 -22.90 10.43 -3.77
CA GLU A 57 -21.56 10.46 -3.22
C GLU A 57 -21.40 9.16 -2.42
N ALA A 58 -20.42 8.36 -2.81
CA ALA A 58 -20.01 7.17 -2.07
C ALA A 58 -19.65 7.58 -0.64
N ALA A 59 -20.63 7.49 0.26
CA ALA A 59 -20.40 7.52 1.69
C ALA A 59 -19.78 6.17 2.06
N ASP A 60 -18.47 6.09 1.83
CA ASP A 60 -17.51 5.47 2.73
C ASP A 60 -18.12 5.50 4.15
N GLU A 61 -18.22 4.35 4.84
CA GLU A 61 -18.13 4.35 6.31
C GLU A 61 -17.10 5.39 6.73
N PRO A 62 -17.22 6.15 7.83
CA PRO A 62 -16.40 7.32 8.11
C PRO A 62 -14.91 6.98 8.13
N ARG A 63 -14.35 6.95 6.92
CA ARG A 63 -12.95 6.77 6.63
C ARG A 63 -12.40 8.12 7.01
N PRO A 64 -11.34 8.16 7.83
CA PRO A 64 -10.73 9.42 8.20
C PRO A 64 -10.55 10.22 6.91
N ALA A 65 -11.17 11.41 6.87
CA ALA A 65 -11.25 12.22 5.67
C ALA A 65 -9.89 12.17 4.97
N SER A 66 -9.88 11.71 3.73
CA SER A 66 -8.63 11.65 2.98
C SER A 66 -8.19 13.10 2.76
N GLY A 67 -7.01 13.44 3.26
CA GLY A 67 -6.48 14.79 3.18
C GLY A 67 -6.21 15.25 1.77
N PRO A 68 -5.68 16.47 1.61
CA PRO A 68 -5.21 16.94 0.32
C PRO A 68 -4.39 15.84 -0.35
N LEU A 69 -4.68 15.57 -1.63
CA LEU A 69 -3.99 14.54 -2.45
C LEU A 69 -4.35 13.08 -2.06
N GLY A 70 -5.42 12.84 -1.29
CA GLY A 70 -5.83 11.49 -0.89
C GLY A 70 -4.97 10.88 0.23
N LEU A 71 -4.17 11.69 0.92
CA LEU A 71 -3.27 11.23 1.98
C LEU A 71 -4.03 11.07 3.30
N GLN A 72 -3.91 9.90 3.93
CA GLN A 72 -4.58 9.64 5.20
C GLN A 72 -3.73 10.08 6.39
N VAL A 73 -4.38 10.43 7.50
CA VAL A 73 -3.71 10.68 8.79
C VAL A 73 -2.83 9.49 9.16
N GLY A 74 -1.60 9.75 9.59
CA GLY A 74 -0.59 8.74 9.91
C GLY A 74 0.33 8.35 8.75
N THR A 75 0.02 8.77 7.51
CA THR A 75 0.84 8.47 6.32
C THR A 75 2.28 8.92 6.52
N LEU A 76 3.23 8.04 6.18
CA LEU A 76 4.65 8.35 6.16
C LEU A 76 4.96 9.31 5.00
N LEU A 77 5.61 10.41 5.33
CA LEU A 77 6.03 11.45 4.41
C LEU A 77 7.56 11.54 4.40
N HIS A 78 8.13 11.55 3.20
CA HIS A 78 9.53 11.92 3.00
C HIS A 78 9.62 13.41 2.75
N ILE A 79 10.27 14.12 3.67
CA ILE A 79 10.45 15.57 3.61
C ILE A 79 11.90 15.88 3.27
N LYS A 80 12.08 16.81 2.34
CA LYS A 80 13.39 17.33 1.93
C LYS A 80 13.31 18.85 1.82
N LEU A 81 14.29 19.56 2.38
CA LEU A 81 14.45 21.00 2.15
C LEU A 81 14.70 21.27 0.66
N ASP A 82 14.01 22.27 0.12
CA ASP A 82 14.23 22.72 -1.23
C ASP A 82 15.65 23.30 -1.38
N GLY A 83 16.37 22.93 -2.43
CA GLY A 83 17.79 23.26 -2.62
C GLY A 83 18.79 22.47 -1.75
N GLY A 84 18.33 21.63 -0.80
CA GLY A 84 19.22 20.81 0.03
C GLY A 84 19.73 19.56 -0.68
N ALA A 85 21.03 19.26 -0.61
CA ALA A 85 21.58 17.97 -1.06
C ALA A 85 21.32 16.80 -0.08
N ALA A 86 20.59 17.07 1.01
CA ALA A 86 20.34 16.11 2.08
C ALA A 86 19.43 14.96 1.63
N ARG A 87 19.64 13.80 2.27
CA ARG A 87 18.74 12.64 2.17
C ARG A 87 17.34 13.02 2.68
N PRO A 88 16.26 12.45 2.11
CA PRO A 88 14.92 12.67 2.62
C PRO A 88 14.82 12.19 4.07
N ALA A 89 14.17 12.99 4.90
CA ALA A 89 13.88 12.65 6.28
C ALA A 89 12.46 12.14 6.42
N ALA A 90 12.27 11.20 7.34
CA ALA A 90 10.97 10.62 7.63
C ALA A 90 10.17 11.56 8.54
N SER A 91 8.93 11.82 8.17
CA SER A 91 7.91 12.53 8.93
C SER A 91 6.57 11.82 8.76
N ARG A 92 5.57 12.14 9.58
CA ARG A 92 4.21 11.57 9.48
C ARG A 92 3.18 12.67 9.41
N LEU A 93 2.15 12.46 8.60
CA LEU A 93 0.97 13.33 8.56
C LEU A 93 0.20 13.20 9.89
N ILE A 94 0.10 14.29 10.65
CA ILE A 94 -0.73 14.38 11.85
C ILE A 94 -2.17 14.69 11.46
N GLY A 95 -2.35 15.57 10.47
CA GLY A 95 -3.67 16.01 10.01
C GLY A 95 -3.56 17.14 8.99
N PHE A 96 -4.69 17.66 8.57
CA PHE A 96 -4.78 18.72 7.57
C PHE A 96 -6.02 19.57 7.82
N ILE A 97 -5.96 20.80 7.32
CA ILE A 97 -7.07 21.75 7.21
C ILE A 97 -7.00 22.37 5.81
N GLU A 98 -8.01 23.13 5.42
CA GLU A 98 -8.07 23.79 4.11
C GLU A 98 -6.81 24.64 3.83
N GLN A 99 -6.25 25.27 4.87
CA GLN A 99 -5.12 26.18 4.76
C GLN A 99 -3.74 25.47 4.79
N GLY A 100 -3.67 24.19 5.17
CA GLY A 100 -2.37 23.56 5.41
C GLY A 100 -2.36 22.15 5.98
N LEU A 101 -1.14 21.61 6.10
CA LEU A 101 -0.86 20.26 6.62
C LEU A 101 -0.11 20.34 7.96
N PHE A 102 -0.39 19.41 8.85
CA PHE A 102 0.33 19.23 10.11
C PHE A 102 1.15 17.96 10.04
N VAL A 103 2.45 18.05 10.27
CA VAL A 103 3.35 16.88 10.18
C VAL A 103 4.28 16.79 11.38
N THR A 104 4.71 15.58 11.73
CA THR A 104 5.69 15.38 12.81
C THR A 104 7.04 15.98 12.43
N TRP A 105 7.88 16.27 13.42
CA TRP A 105 9.23 16.73 13.12
C TRP A 105 9.99 15.71 12.25
N PRO A 106 10.55 16.11 11.10
CA PRO A 106 11.25 15.19 10.22
C PRO A 106 12.60 14.78 10.82
N GLN A 107 12.83 13.48 10.85
CA GLN A 107 14.04 12.88 11.41
C GLN A 107 14.88 12.22 10.33
N LEU A 108 16.18 12.54 10.31
CA LEU A 108 17.17 11.90 9.47
C LEU A 108 18.18 11.15 10.35
N GLY A 109 18.15 9.81 10.30
CA GLY A 109 19.03 8.98 11.11
C GLY A 109 18.88 9.23 12.63
N GLY A 110 17.64 9.47 13.08
CA GLY A 110 17.33 9.78 14.48
C GLY A 110 17.68 11.20 14.92
N ARG A 111 18.16 12.07 14.01
CA ARG A 111 18.42 13.48 14.30
C ARG A 111 17.35 14.37 13.66
N ASP A 112 16.92 15.35 14.43
CA ASP A 112 16.00 16.38 13.97
C ASP A 112 16.66 17.26 12.90
N LEU A 113 15.98 17.48 11.78
CA LEU A 113 16.40 18.47 10.80
C LEU A 113 16.29 19.90 11.38
N PRO A 114 17.27 20.78 11.15
CA PRO A 114 17.13 22.20 11.47
C PRO A 114 16.19 22.86 10.46
N LEU A 115 14.96 23.14 10.88
CA LEU A 115 13.92 23.76 10.05
C LEU A 115 13.47 25.08 10.66
N GLN A 116 13.16 26.03 9.78
CA GLN A 116 12.67 27.36 10.12
C GLN A 116 11.36 27.66 9.37
N ALA A 117 10.57 28.58 9.92
CA ALA A 117 9.42 29.11 9.19
C ALA A 117 9.91 29.90 7.97
N GLY A 118 9.23 29.73 6.83
CA GLY A 118 9.61 30.27 5.53
C GLY A 118 10.37 29.28 4.64
N ASP A 119 10.90 28.19 5.18
CA ASP A 119 11.62 27.19 4.39
C ASP A 119 10.69 26.50 3.38
N GLY A 120 11.13 26.37 2.14
CA GLY A 120 10.50 25.52 1.13
C GLY A 120 10.86 24.06 1.34
N VAL A 121 9.88 23.17 1.26
CA VAL A 121 10.07 21.73 1.40
C VAL A 121 9.38 20.97 0.28
N VAL A 122 10.06 19.93 -0.20
CA VAL A 122 9.49 18.92 -1.10
C VAL A 122 9.07 17.72 -0.26
N LEU A 123 7.81 17.34 -0.37
CA LEU A 123 7.22 16.20 0.31
C LEU A 123 6.87 15.10 -0.69
N ARG A 124 7.04 13.85 -0.27
CA ARG A 124 6.48 12.69 -0.95
C ARG A 124 5.69 11.83 0.02
N GLY A 125 4.47 11.51 -0.36
CA GLY A 125 3.56 10.64 0.38
C GLY A 125 2.83 9.68 -0.54
N PHE A 126 2.26 8.63 0.02
CA PHE A 126 1.53 7.62 -0.72
C PHE A 126 0.06 7.59 -0.31
N SER A 127 -0.86 7.68 -1.27
CA SER A 127 -2.31 7.74 -1.03
C SER A 127 -3.03 6.39 -1.09
N GLY A 128 -2.31 5.27 -1.20
CA GLY A 128 -2.90 3.94 -1.43
C GLY A 128 -2.85 3.48 -2.90
N HIS A 129 -2.78 4.41 -3.85
CA HIS A 129 -2.75 4.09 -5.30
C HIS A 129 -1.73 4.92 -6.10
N ALA A 130 -1.24 6.04 -5.57
CA ALA A 130 -0.25 6.88 -6.23
C ALA A 130 0.74 7.47 -5.22
N ILE A 131 1.98 7.65 -5.66
CA ILE A 131 2.97 8.44 -4.94
C ILE A 131 2.78 9.90 -5.37
N HIS A 132 2.44 10.75 -4.43
CA HIS A 132 2.29 12.18 -4.63
C HIS A 132 3.59 12.86 -4.22
N SER A 133 4.19 13.59 -5.17
CA SER A 133 5.28 14.52 -4.91
C SER A 133 4.72 15.93 -5.01
N PHE A 134 4.88 16.71 -3.94
CA PHE A 134 4.37 18.07 -3.85
C PHE A 134 5.33 18.97 -3.08
N THR A 135 5.18 20.28 -3.22
CA THR A 135 5.95 21.27 -2.47
C THR A 135 5.05 22.00 -1.49
N SER A 136 5.60 22.38 -0.34
CA SER A 136 4.92 23.22 0.65
C SER A 136 5.94 24.15 1.30
N THR A 137 5.46 25.22 1.92
CA THR A 137 6.29 26.11 2.74
C THR A 137 6.02 25.84 4.22
N ILE A 138 7.05 25.86 5.05
CA ILE A 138 6.90 25.76 6.50
C ILE A 138 6.32 27.08 7.01
N THR A 139 5.04 27.09 7.38
CA THR A 139 4.36 28.28 7.93
C THR A 139 4.72 28.48 9.40
N ALA A 140 4.82 27.40 10.17
CA ALA A 140 5.19 27.47 11.58
C ALA A 140 5.97 26.24 12.04
N VAL A 141 6.85 26.48 13.01
CA VAL A 141 7.68 25.47 13.67
C VAL A 141 7.29 25.41 15.14
N CYS A 142 6.52 24.39 15.52
CA CYS A 142 6.01 24.25 16.87
C CYS A 142 6.90 23.29 17.66
N ARG A 143 7.41 23.74 18.81
CA ARG A 143 8.38 22.97 19.64
C ARG A 143 7.81 22.47 20.97
N SER A 144 6.64 22.97 21.38
CA SER A 144 5.98 22.67 22.65
C SER A 144 4.47 22.50 22.41
N PRO A 145 3.78 21.57 23.11
CA PRO A 145 4.31 20.60 24.08
C PRO A 145 5.07 19.43 23.43
N PHE A 146 4.91 19.24 22.12
CA PHE A 146 5.68 18.31 21.29
C PHE A 146 6.03 18.97 19.95
N ARG A 147 6.99 18.39 19.23
CA ARG A 147 7.57 18.99 18.02
C ARG A 147 6.81 18.60 16.76
N TYR A 148 6.26 19.59 16.06
CA TYR A 148 5.56 19.41 14.79
C TYR A 148 5.72 20.64 13.89
N LEU A 149 5.40 20.48 12.61
CA LEU A 149 5.44 21.54 11.62
C LEU A 149 4.03 21.81 11.10
N VAL A 150 3.75 23.09 10.83
CA VAL A 150 2.59 23.53 10.07
C VAL A 150 3.08 23.94 8.70
N LEU A 151 2.55 23.30 7.67
CA LEU A 151 2.90 23.53 6.27
C LEU A 151 1.75 24.22 5.56
N SER A 152 2.05 25.07 4.60
CA SER A 152 1.04 25.60 3.67
C SER A 152 0.39 24.48 2.87
N ALA A 153 -0.79 24.76 2.30
CA ALA A 153 -1.42 23.90 1.32
C ALA A 153 -0.42 23.48 0.22
N PRO A 154 -0.49 22.24 -0.27
CA PRO A 154 0.45 21.71 -1.24
C PRO A 154 0.37 22.48 -2.56
N VAL A 155 1.52 22.93 -3.06
CA VAL A 155 1.69 23.60 -4.35
C VAL A 155 2.45 22.65 -5.28
N GLN A 156 1.98 22.55 -6.53
CA GLN A 156 2.52 21.68 -7.59
C GLN A 156 2.39 20.18 -7.28
N GLN A 157 1.45 19.51 -7.94
CA GLN A 157 1.20 18.08 -7.76
C GLN A 157 1.80 17.28 -8.91
N HIS A 158 2.73 16.38 -8.60
CA HIS A 158 3.12 15.30 -9.49
C HIS A 158 2.74 13.95 -8.87
N ALA A 159 1.72 13.30 -9.43
CA ALA A 159 1.32 11.96 -9.04
C ALA A 159 1.96 10.94 -9.98
N THR A 160 2.75 10.01 -9.42
CA THR A 160 3.21 8.83 -10.16
C THR A 160 2.33 7.65 -9.74
N PRO A 161 1.49 7.11 -10.65
CA PRO A 161 0.67 5.94 -10.33
C PRO A 161 1.58 4.74 -10.06
N VAL A 162 1.35 4.03 -8.96
CA VAL A 162 2.13 2.81 -8.66
C VAL A 162 1.41 1.62 -9.29
N ARG A 163 2.11 0.89 -10.16
CA ARG A 163 1.56 -0.30 -10.85
C ARG A 163 1.19 -1.37 -9.80
N LYS A 164 0.10 -2.11 -10.03
CA LYS A 164 -0.45 -3.19 -9.16
C LYS A 164 0.57 -4.26 -8.70
N ALA A 165 1.74 -4.38 -9.37
CA ALA A 165 2.76 -5.40 -9.09
C ALA A 165 4.19 -4.79 -9.09
N ALA A 166 4.38 -3.66 -8.42
CA ALA A 166 5.74 -3.16 -8.20
C ALA A 166 6.54 -4.17 -7.37
N ARG A 167 7.77 -4.47 -7.80
CA ARG A 167 8.69 -5.36 -7.09
C ARG A 167 9.80 -4.55 -6.46
N VAL A 168 10.16 -4.88 -5.23
CA VAL A 168 11.24 -4.21 -4.50
C VAL A 168 12.32 -5.20 -4.09
N PRO A 169 13.61 -4.79 -4.20
CA PRO A 169 14.67 -5.55 -3.59
C PRO A 169 14.47 -5.57 -2.07
N THR A 170 14.63 -6.74 -1.49
CA THR A 170 14.44 -6.96 -0.05
C THR A 170 15.49 -7.93 0.50
N ARG A 171 15.54 -8.07 1.82
CA ARG A 171 16.42 -9.02 2.51
C ARG A 171 15.70 -9.54 3.76
N LEU A 172 14.64 -10.31 3.54
CA LEU A 172 13.80 -10.87 4.60
C LEU A 172 14.08 -12.35 4.78
N ALA A 173 14.30 -12.79 6.02
CA ALA A 173 14.35 -14.20 6.33
C ALA A 173 12.92 -14.76 6.37
N ALA A 174 12.73 -15.92 5.73
CA ALA A 174 11.47 -16.63 5.67
C ALA A 174 11.67 -18.11 6.00
N TYR A 175 10.62 -18.73 6.53
CA TYR A 175 10.49 -20.18 6.61
C TYR A 175 9.67 -20.66 5.43
N LEU A 176 10.23 -21.64 4.71
CA LEU A 176 9.59 -22.35 3.61
C LEU A 176 9.15 -23.72 4.13
N THR A 177 7.88 -24.04 4.01
CA THR A 177 7.31 -25.36 4.32
C THR A 177 6.48 -25.86 3.15
N GLU A 178 6.28 -27.17 3.06
CA GLU A 178 5.21 -27.70 2.21
C GLU A 178 3.86 -27.50 2.95
N PRO A 179 2.78 -27.09 2.27
CA PRO A 179 1.48 -26.97 2.89
C PRO A 179 0.95 -28.36 3.23
N ALA A 180 0.84 -28.69 4.52
CA ALA A 180 0.15 -29.89 5.00
C ALA A 180 -1.34 -29.58 5.18
N ASP A 181 -2.19 -30.58 4.93
CA ASP A 181 -3.66 -30.51 5.13
C ASP A 181 -4.08 -30.47 6.61
N ASP A 182 -3.14 -30.62 7.55
CA ASP A 182 -3.38 -30.62 8.98
C ASP A 182 -2.62 -29.45 9.64
N ASP A 183 -3.32 -28.63 10.44
CA ASP A 183 -2.82 -27.41 11.11
C ASP A 183 -1.67 -27.65 12.12
N ALA A 184 -1.19 -28.89 12.21
CA ALA A 184 0.01 -29.24 12.95
C ALA A 184 1.26 -28.84 12.14
N ILE A 185 1.77 -27.64 12.41
CA ILE A 185 3.09 -27.18 11.94
C ILE A 185 4.15 -28.14 12.50
N ASP A 186 4.55 -29.15 11.72
CA ASP A 186 5.76 -29.89 12.02
C ASP A 186 6.96 -28.98 11.71
N ARG A 187 7.43 -28.26 12.74
CA ARG A 187 8.63 -27.40 12.67
C ARG A 187 9.88 -28.15 12.21
N SER A 188 9.84 -29.49 12.19
CA SER A 188 10.88 -30.38 11.67
C SER A 188 11.11 -30.23 10.16
N ALA A 189 10.09 -29.83 9.38
CA ALA A 189 10.18 -29.72 7.92
C ALA A 189 10.42 -28.29 7.39
N ALA A 190 10.49 -27.29 8.28
CA ALA A 190 10.64 -25.89 7.89
C ALA A 190 12.08 -25.58 7.46
N ARG A 191 12.26 -25.14 6.21
CA ARG A 191 13.56 -24.75 5.64
C ARG A 191 13.72 -23.24 5.71
N LEU A 192 14.91 -22.77 6.09
CA LEU A 192 15.21 -21.34 6.08
C LEU A 192 15.44 -20.87 4.63
N ALA A 193 14.88 -19.72 4.30
CA ALA A 193 15.00 -19.07 3.01
C ALA A 193 15.21 -17.56 3.16
N LEU A 194 15.78 -16.94 2.13
CA LEU A 194 15.94 -15.49 2.04
C LEU A 194 15.10 -14.96 0.88
N LEU A 195 14.23 -13.99 1.16
CA LEU A 195 13.50 -13.24 0.14
C LEU A 195 14.39 -12.09 -0.32
N SER A 196 14.77 -12.08 -1.59
CA SER A 196 15.64 -11.06 -2.21
C SER A 196 14.87 -10.04 -3.06
N ASP A 197 13.67 -10.40 -3.50
CA ASP A 197 12.72 -9.54 -4.22
C ASP A 197 11.30 -9.86 -3.75
N LEU A 198 10.47 -8.84 -3.56
CA LEU A 198 9.10 -9.00 -3.06
C LEU A 198 8.13 -8.09 -3.80
N SER A 199 6.95 -8.64 -4.09
CA SER A 199 5.82 -7.96 -4.71
C SER A 199 4.51 -8.44 -4.09
N THR A 200 3.39 -7.81 -4.44
CA THR A 200 2.04 -8.26 -4.05
C THR A 200 1.64 -9.59 -4.67
N GLY A 201 2.31 -10.04 -5.73
CA GLY A 201 1.98 -11.27 -6.45
C GLY A 201 3.03 -12.38 -6.36
N GLY A 202 4.13 -12.14 -5.65
CA GLY A 202 5.20 -13.14 -5.54
C GLY A 202 6.50 -12.59 -4.99
N ALA A 203 7.45 -13.51 -4.77
CA ALA A 203 8.78 -13.23 -4.26
C ALA A 203 9.86 -14.02 -5.02
N LEU A 204 11.09 -13.52 -4.99
CA LEU A 204 12.28 -14.29 -5.32
C LEU A 204 12.88 -14.85 -4.02
N VAL A 205 13.10 -16.15 -3.99
CA VAL A 205 13.49 -16.91 -2.80
C VAL A 205 14.85 -17.57 -3.06
N GLN A 206 15.76 -17.46 -2.10
CA GLN A 206 17.05 -18.14 -2.09
C GLN A 206 17.12 -19.11 -0.92
N THR A 207 17.66 -20.30 -1.15
CA THR A 207 17.79 -21.36 -0.13
C THR A 207 19.20 -21.93 -0.11
N THR A 208 19.61 -22.55 1.00
CA THR A 208 20.90 -23.27 1.13
C THR A 208 20.85 -24.71 0.63
N SER A 209 19.73 -25.10 0.04
CA SER A 209 19.40 -26.46 -0.31
C SER A 209 18.62 -26.45 -1.63
N PRO A 210 18.55 -27.56 -2.37
CA PRO A 210 17.99 -27.57 -3.73
C PRO A 210 16.59 -26.96 -3.78
N ALA A 211 16.35 -26.15 -4.81
CA ALA A 211 15.04 -25.55 -5.06
C ALA A 211 13.97 -26.65 -5.17
N PRO A 212 12.78 -26.46 -4.59
CA PRO A 212 11.67 -27.38 -4.81
C PRO A 212 11.32 -27.47 -6.30
N ALA A 213 10.69 -28.58 -6.70
CA ALA A 213 10.30 -28.77 -8.09
C ALA A 213 9.37 -27.64 -8.57
N PRO A 214 9.62 -27.02 -9.74
CA PRO A 214 8.71 -26.03 -10.31
C PRO A 214 7.28 -26.58 -10.40
N GLY A 215 6.30 -25.78 -9.97
CA GLY A 215 4.90 -26.18 -9.88
C GLY A 215 4.52 -26.87 -8.56
N SER A 216 5.45 -27.09 -7.62
CA SER A 216 5.09 -27.51 -6.28
C SER A 216 4.44 -26.38 -5.48
N ARG A 217 3.56 -26.75 -4.54
CA ARG A 217 2.95 -25.81 -3.60
C ARG A 217 3.85 -25.64 -2.38
N VAL A 218 4.01 -24.40 -1.95
CA VAL A 218 4.85 -24.04 -0.81
C VAL A 218 4.15 -22.99 0.04
N ARG A 219 4.46 -22.96 1.32
CA ARG A 219 4.04 -21.96 2.29
C ARG A 219 5.25 -21.16 2.76
N LEU A 220 5.17 -19.84 2.68
CA LEU A 220 6.16 -18.91 3.18
C LEU A 220 5.64 -18.26 4.47
N ARG A 221 6.46 -18.29 5.52
CA ARG A 221 6.20 -17.56 6.77
C ARG A 221 7.35 -16.63 7.08
N PHE A 222 7.07 -15.33 7.17
CA PHE A 222 8.09 -14.31 7.42
C PHE A 222 7.48 -13.11 8.16
N ASN A 223 8.33 -12.32 8.78
CA ASN A 223 7.90 -11.11 9.48
C ASN A 223 8.11 -9.90 8.58
N LEU A 224 7.05 -9.12 8.39
CA LEU A 224 7.12 -7.80 7.80
C LEU A 224 7.13 -6.75 8.89
N ARG A 225 8.20 -5.96 8.90
CA ARG A 225 8.31 -4.78 9.73
C ARG A 225 8.21 -3.53 8.87
N THR A 226 7.16 -2.78 9.13
CA THR A 226 6.95 -1.43 8.60
C THR A 226 7.16 -0.41 9.73
N ALA A 227 7.09 0.88 9.43
CA ALA A 227 7.27 1.92 10.45
C ALA A 227 6.19 1.91 11.55
N SER A 228 5.09 1.17 11.38
CA SER A 228 3.94 1.13 12.32
C SER A 228 3.45 -0.29 12.65
N LEU A 229 3.86 -1.32 11.90
CA LEU A 229 3.46 -2.70 12.14
C LEU A 229 4.66 -3.64 12.14
N ASP A 230 4.72 -4.54 13.11
CA ASP A 230 5.54 -5.75 13.10
C ASP A 230 4.57 -6.92 13.08
N SER A 231 4.49 -7.62 11.95
CA SER A 231 3.46 -8.64 11.73
C SER A 231 4.02 -9.83 11.00
N GLU A 232 3.66 -11.01 11.51
CA GLU A 232 3.88 -12.26 10.81
C GLU A 232 2.90 -12.40 9.65
N VAL A 233 3.45 -12.80 8.52
CA VAL A 233 2.75 -13.03 7.26
C VAL A 233 2.97 -14.49 6.87
N VAL A 234 1.87 -15.19 6.60
CA VAL A 234 1.84 -16.58 6.12
C VAL A 234 1.15 -16.57 4.76
N ILE A 235 1.86 -16.99 3.71
CA ILE A 235 1.37 -16.96 2.34
C ILE A 235 1.64 -18.29 1.66
N ASP A 236 0.60 -18.86 1.06
CA ASP A 236 0.72 -20.00 0.18
C ASP A 236 1.00 -19.55 -1.26
N GLY A 237 1.74 -20.37 -1.99
CA GLY A 237 2.09 -20.07 -3.37
C GLY A 237 2.68 -21.26 -4.11
N TRP A 238 3.04 -20.99 -5.35
CA TRP A 238 3.53 -21.97 -6.31
C TRP A 238 4.95 -21.65 -6.71
N VAL A 239 5.81 -22.68 -6.68
CA VAL A 239 7.19 -22.55 -7.13
C VAL A 239 7.22 -22.31 -8.64
N ARG A 240 7.99 -21.30 -9.04
CA ARG A 240 8.26 -20.89 -10.41
C ARG A 240 9.76 -20.82 -10.62
N VAL A 241 10.18 -21.00 -11.87
CA VAL A 241 11.59 -20.82 -12.24
C VAL A 241 11.97 -19.35 -12.02
N ALA A 242 13.16 -19.11 -11.45
CA ALA A 242 13.68 -17.76 -11.31
C ALA A 242 13.89 -17.11 -12.70
N PRO A 243 13.71 -15.79 -12.85
CA PRO A 243 14.07 -15.09 -14.07
C PRO A 243 15.55 -15.29 -14.42
N ALA A 244 15.86 -15.43 -15.72
CA ALA A 244 17.24 -15.52 -16.18
C ALA A 244 18.04 -14.29 -15.73
N GLY A 245 19.16 -14.50 -15.02
CA GLY A 245 19.99 -13.45 -14.42
C GLY A 245 19.71 -13.10 -12.96
N ALA A 246 18.61 -13.61 -12.38
CA ALA A 246 18.32 -13.49 -10.93
C ALA A 246 18.80 -14.70 -10.13
N ALA A 247 18.83 -15.87 -10.78
CA ALA A 247 19.78 -16.92 -10.42
C ALA A 247 21.16 -16.40 -10.84
N GLY A 248 21.84 -15.66 -9.95
CA GLY A 248 23.29 -15.63 -10.01
C GLY A 248 23.76 -17.09 -10.04
N ASP A 249 24.84 -17.37 -10.77
CA ASP A 249 25.42 -18.72 -10.94
C ASP A 249 26.05 -19.26 -9.63
N ASP A 250 25.44 -18.90 -8.50
CA ASP A 250 25.82 -19.25 -7.15
C ASP A 250 25.18 -20.59 -6.81
N ALA A 251 25.87 -21.65 -7.23
CA ALA A 251 25.46 -23.04 -7.03
C ALA A 251 25.22 -23.39 -5.55
N ASP A 252 25.81 -22.61 -4.62
CA ASP A 252 25.66 -22.81 -3.18
C ASP A 252 24.31 -22.25 -2.65
N PHE A 253 23.69 -21.30 -3.35
CA PHE A 253 22.43 -20.66 -2.95
C PHE A 253 21.41 -20.57 -4.10
N PRO A 254 20.79 -21.70 -4.50
CA PRO A 254 19.80 -21.72 -5.57
C PRO A 254 18.65 -20.73 -5.33
N ALA A 255 18.32 -19.98 -6.38
CA ALA A 255 17.21 -19.03 -6.40
C ALA A 255 16.03 -19.55 -7.23
N PHE A 256 14.81 -19.36 -6.74
CA PHE A 256 13.58 -19.68 -7.44
C PHE A 256 12.49 -18.64 -7.13
N GLY A 257 11.52 -18.50 -8.04
CA GLY A 257 10.38 -17.63 -7.84
C GLY A 257 9.28 -18.35 -7.06
N VAL A 258 8.51 -17.62 -6.26
CA VAL A 258 7.25 -18.10 -5.70
C VAL A 258 6.16 -17.13 -6.13
N ALA A 259 5.15 -17.64 -6.83
CA ALA A 259 3.95 -16.89 -7.18
C ALA A 259 2.90 -17.12 -6.09
N PHE A 260 2.40 -16.05 -5.48
CA PHE A 260 1.45 -16.16 -4.38
C PHE A 260 0.06 -16.59 -4.88
N ASP A 261 -0.64 -17.35 -4.06
CA ASP A 261 -2.08 -17.60 -4.21
C ASP A 261 -2.87 -16.29 -3.98
N VAL A 262 -4.21 -16.37 -4.06
CA VAL A 262 -5.08 -15.24 -3.70
C VAL A 262 -4.82 -14.86 -2.24
N LEU A 263 -4.30 -13.65 -2.05
CA LEU A 263 -4.02 -13.09 -0.73
C LEU A 263 -5.32 -12.57 -0.11
N ALA A 264 -5.49 -12.78 1.19
CA ALA A 264 -6.50 -12.06 1.95
C ALA A 264 -6.11 -10.57 2.10
N GLU A 265 -7.11 -9.73 2.37
CA GLU A 265 -6.96 -8.26 2.37
C GLU A 265 -5.88 -7.77 3.34
N ARG A 266 -5.73 -8.45 4.48
CA ARG A 266 -4.71 -8.15 5.49
C ARG A 266 -3.31 -8.33 4.92
N GLU A 267 -2.99 -9.49 4.36
CA GLU A 267 -1.68 -9.82 3.82
C GLU A 267 -1.36 -8.94 2.61
N LEU A 268 -2.35 -8.68 1.75
CA LEU A 268 -2.22 -7.77 0.63
C LEU A 268 -1.86 -6.36 1.10
N THR A 269 -2.56 -5.84 2.11
CA THR A 269 -2.31 -4.50 2.67
C THR A 269 -0.92 -4.42 3.31
N LEU A 270 -0.52 -5.43 4.09
CA LEU A 270 0.81 -5.48 4.71
C LEU A 270 1.93 -5.50 3.67
N LEU A 271 1.80 -6.33 2.63
CA LEU A 271 2.75 -6.39 1.53
C LEU A 271 2.82 -5.07 0.78
N GLN A 272 1.67 -4.46 0.47
CA GLN A 272 1.59 -3.15 -0.17
C GLN A 272 2.34 -2.10 0.66
N CYS A 273 2.02 -1.95 1.94
CA CYS A 273 2.69 -1.01 2.84
C CYS A 273 4.21 -1.21 2.83
N TYR A 274 4.68 -2.45 2.96
CA TYR A 274 6.12 -2.75 2.94
C TYR A 274 6.79 -2.39 1.61
N ILE A 275 6.19 -2.83 0.49
CA ILE A 275 6.70 -2.54 -0.87
C ILE A 275 6.82 -1.03 -1.07
N TYR A 276 5.82 -0.26 -0.62
CA TYR A 276 5.82 1.18 -0.78
C TYR A 276 6.86 1.89 0.09
N GLU A 277 7.07 1.46 1.33
CA GLU A 277 8.17 1.96 2.15
C GLU A 277 9.54 1.73 1.47
N GLN A 278 9.74 0.56 0.86
CA GLN A 278 10.96 0.26 0.12
C GLN A 278 11.10 1.10 -1.17
N LEU A 279 10.02 1.34 -1.91
CA LEU A 279 10.03 2.21 -3.10
C LEU A 279 10.32 3.67 -2.73
N LEU A 280 9.74 4.17 -1.65
CA LEU A 280 10.00 5.53 -1.15
C LEU A 280 11.45 5.69 -0.70
N SER A 281 12.06 4.65 -0.12
CA SER A 281 13.46 4.64 0.29
C SER A 281 14.43 4.59 -0.90
N SER A 282 14.09 3.84 -1.96
CA SER A 282 14.96 3.61 -3.12
C SER A 282 14.87 4.69 -4.21
N THR A 283 13.74 5.40 -4.30
CA THR A 283 13.56 6.43 -5.34
C THR A 283 14.31 7.71 -4.98
N ARG A 284 15.41 8.00 -5.70
CA ARG A 284 16.06 9.32 -5.64
C ARG A 284 15.03 10.41 -5.94
N MET A 285 15.00 11.48 -5.13
CA MET A 285 14.18 12.66 -5.41
C MET A 285 14.93 13.57 -6.39
N PRO A 286 14.62 13.58 -7.71
CA PRO A 286 15.06 14.67 -8.56
C PRO A 286 14.40 15.95 -8.05
N VAL A 287 15.24 16.94 -7.72
CA VAL A 287 14.82 18.33 -7.57
C VAL A 287 15.00 18.92 -8.96
N GLN A 288 13.90 19.26 -9.63
CA GLN A 288 13.98 19.96 -10.90
C GLN A 288 14.27 21.44 -10.55
N PRO A 289 15.38 22.04 -11.03
CA PRO A 289 15.64 23.44 -10.76
C PRO A 289 14.50 24.27 -11.34
N ALA A 290 13.96 25.18 -10.53
CA ALA A 290 12.96 26.14 -10.96
C ALA A 290 13.47 26.86 -12.21
N ALA A 291 12.67 26.85 -13.28
CA ALA A 291 12.98 27.57 -14.51
C ALA A 291 13.06 29.06 -14.17
N VAL A 292 14.28 29.60 -14.17
CA VAL A 292 14.51 31.05 -14.09
C VAL A 292 13.92 31.65 -15.36
N ALA A 293 12.78 32.33 -15.22
CA ALA A 293 12.26 33.18 -16.27
C ALA A 293 13.29 34.29 -16.51
N ALA A 294 14.01 34.20 -17.63
CA ALA A 294 14.86 35.28 -18.10
C ALA A 294 13.97 36.45 -18.50
N VAL A 295 14.24 37.61 -17.88
CA VAL A 295 13.72 38.93 -18.25
C VAL A 295 14.42 39.42 -19.51
#